data_AF-A0A7C2CV80-F1
#
_entry.id   AF-A0A7C2CV80-F1
#
_cell.length_a   1.000
_cell.length_b   1.000
_cell.length_c   1.000
_cell.angle_alpha   90.00
_cell.angle_beta   90.00
_cell.angle_gamma   90.00
#
_symmetry.space_group_name_H-M   'P 1'
#
loop_
_entity.id
_entity.type
_entity.pdbx_description
1 polymer ?
#
loop_
_entity_poly.entity_id
_entity_poly.type
_entity_poly.pdbx_seq_one_letter_code
_entity_poly.pdbx_strand_id
1 'polypeptide(L)'
;MKLEDIIAEIEKQLGPLDEKARKAVELALAMAEDEKAEELTWQGENPPFEMAAKMPPQQRGRLLQELEQLNRKWLERKASELGARWLLVIDGEVVRFGKSPADILSDEEMEAICRKRGKLPLLFFPLRPVEETVRWHATQYANDAYPIITLNFADKTTAVAWLR
;
A
#
# COMPACT_ATOMS: atom_id res chain seq x y z
N MET A 1 24.05 -14.90 17.80
CA MET A 1 23.75 -15.42 19.15
C MET A 1 22.94 -16.69 18.95
N LYS A 2 23.34 -17.82 19.49
CA LYS A 2 22.67 -19.10 19.24
C LYS A 2 21.52 -19.30 20.23
N LEU A 3 20.52 -20.10 19.86
CA LEU A 3 19.36 -20.46 20.70
C LEU A 3 19.78 -20.95 22.10
N GLU A 4 20.83 -21.76 22.15
CA GLU A 4 21.40 -22.30 23.39
C GLU A 4 21.95 -21.20 24.32
N ASP A 5 22.54 -20.15 23.75
CA ASP A 5 23.04 -19.00 24.53
C ASP A 5 21.89 -18.21 25.16
N ILE A 6 20.76 -18.10 24.46
CA ILE A 6 19.56 -17.39 24.92
C ILE A 6 18.89 -18.18 26.05
N ILE A 7 18.71 -19.49 25.85
CA ILE A 7 18.13 -20.37 26.86
C ILE A 7 18.99 -20.36 28.13
N ALA A 8 20.32 -20.44 27.99
CA ALA A 8 21.23 -20.40 29.14
C ALA A 8 21.17 -19.07 29.91
N GLU A 9 21.05 -17.93 29.23
CA GLU A 9 20.93 -16.63 29.88
C GLU A 9 19.56 -16.44 30.56
N ILE A 10 18.48 -16.96 29.97
CA ILE A 10 17.15 -16.96 30.58
C ILE A 10 17.13 -17.86 31.83
N GLU A 11 17.71 -19.06 31.75
CA GLU A 11 17.80 -19.99 32.89
C GLU A 11 18.64 -19.42 34.05
N LYS A 12 19.66 -18.62 33.72
CA LYS A 12 20.48 -17.91 34.71
C LYS A 12 19.71 -16.82 35.46
N GLN A 13 18.73 -16.17 34.83
CA GLN A 13 17.94 -15.08 35.43
C GLN A 13 16.66 -15.55 36.11
N LEU A 14 16.01 -16.59 35.58
CA LEU A 14 14.68 -17.03 36.01
C LEU A 14 14.66 -18.45 36.61
N GLY A 15 15.79 -19.14 36.62
CA GLY A 15 15.88 -20.54 37.03
C GLY A 15 15.59 -21.52 35.89
N PRO A 16 15.69 -22.84 36.14
CA PRO A 16 15.54 -23.86 35.11
C PRO A 16 14.16 -23.80 34.46
N LEU A 17 14.15 -23.67 33.14
CA LEU A 17 12.92 -23.65 32.33
C LEU A 17 12.34 -25.06 32.23
N ASP A 18 11.02 -25.18 32.33
CA ASP A 18 10.33 -26.41 32.02
C ASP A 18 10.25 -26.64 30.50
N GLU A 19 9.93 -27.88 30.10
CA GLU A 19 9.92 -28.27 28.69
C GLU A 19 8.92 -27.44 27.86
N LYS A 20 7.87 -26.93 28.50
CA LYS A 20 6.86 -26.06 27.89
C LYS A 20 7.41 -24.64 27.67
N ALA A 21 8.13 -24.07 28.64
CA ALA A 21 8.75 -22.76 28.48
C ALA A 21 9.89 -22.78 27.47
N ARG A 22 10.70 -23.86 27.39
CA ARG A 22 11.70 -24.02 26.33
C ARG A 22 11.08 -24.00 24.93
N LYS A 23 10.01 -24.77 24.71
CA LYS A 23 9.27 -24.76 23.44
C LYS A 23 8.66 -23.39 23.14
N ALA A 24 8.21 -22.65 24.15
CA ALA A 24 7.69 -21.30 23.96
C ALA A 24 8.79 -20.31 23.53
N VAL A 25 9.99 -20.41 24.08
CA VAL A 25 11.16 -19.59 23.70
C VAL A 25 11.64 -19.94 22.29
N GLU A 26 11.69 -21.22 21.94
CA GLU A 26 12.00 -21.68 20.58
C GLU A 26 10.99 -21.13 19.56
N LEU A 27 9.69 -21.22 19.87
CA LEU A 27 8.64 -20.71 18.99
C LEU A 27 8.72 -19.19 18.86
N ALA A 28 8.95 -18.46 19.95
CA ALA A 28 9.12 -17.02 19.94
C ALA A 28 10.35 -16.58 19.14
N LEU A 29 11.44 -17.35 19.19
CA LEU A 29 12.65 -17.10 18.39
C LEU A 29 12.44 -17.42 16.92
N ALA A 30 11.75 -18.52 16.59
CA ALA A 30 11.39 -18.83 15.22
C ALA A 30 10.49 -17.73 14.63
N MET A 31 9.52 -17.23 15.40
CA MET A 31 8.68 -16.09 15.01
C MET A 31 9.49 -14.80 14.90
N ALA A 32 10.46 -14.57 15.79
CA ALA A 32 11.35 -13.41 15.72
C ALA A 32 12.39 -13.50 14.59
N GLU A 33 12.74 -14.70 14.12
CA GLU A 33 13.58 -14.92 12.94
C GLU A 33 12.78 -14.76 11.64
N ASP A 34 11.50 -15.14 11.61
CA ASP A 34 10.57 -14.75 10.54
C ASP A 34 10.30 -13.23 10.55
N GLU A 35 10.29 -12.59 11.72
CA GLU A 35 10.20 -11.12 11.87
C GLU A 35 11.53 -10.39 11.69
N LYS A 36 12.68 -11.10 11.62
CA LYS A 36 13.92 -10.56 11.05
C LYS A 36 13.77 -10.50 9.53
N ALA A 37 12.84 -9.62 9.15
CA ALA A 37 12.78 -8.82 7.96
C ALA A 37 13.87 -9.19 6.95
N GLU A 38 13.48 -9.92 5.90
CA GLU A 38 13.89 -9.48 4.57
C GLU A 38 13.74 -7.96 4.59
N GLU A 39 14.86 -7.22 4.49
CA GLU A 39 14.80 -5.78 4.30
C GLU A 39 13.96 -5.57 3.05
N LEU A 40 12.67 -5.30 3.25
CA LEU A 40 11.74 -4.98 2.20
C LEU A 40 12.30 -3.71 1.58
N THR A 41 12.95 -3.91 0.45
CA THR A 41 13.58 -2.87 -0.34
C THR A 41 12.77 -2.75 -1.61
N TRP A 42 12.62 -1.51 -2.06
CA TRP A 42 11.95 -1.24 -3.32
C TRP A 42 12.75 -1.86 -4.47
N GLN A 43 12.05 -2.48 -5.41
CA GLN A 43 12.62 -3.13 -6.59
C GLN A 43 12.02 -2.56 -7.87
N GLY A 44 12.88 -2.33 -8.86
CA GLY A 44 12.49 -1.76 -10.15
C GLY A 44 12.37 -0.23 -10.13
N GLU A 45 12.00 0.33 -11.26
CA GLU A 45 11.89 1.77 -11.47
C GLU A 45 10.55 2.14 -12.08
N ASN A 46 10.05 3.31 -11.71
CA ASN A 46 8.92 3.93 -12.36
C ASN A 46 9.28 4.30 -13.81
N PRO A 47 8.33 4.19 -14.76
CA PRO A 47 8.61 4.56 -16.14
C PRO A 47 8.78 6.08 -16.28
N PRO A 48 9.66 6.55 -17.19
CA PRO A 48 9.77 7.98 -17.48
C PRO A 48 8.43 8.56 -17.93
N PHE A 49 8.10 9.75 -17.45
CA PHE A 49 6.80 10.38 -17.70
C PHE A 49 6.53 10.59 -19.20
N GLU A 50 7.50 11.15 -19.92
CA GLU A 50 7.43 11.39 -21.37
C GLU A 50 7.26 10.10 -22.20
N MET A 51 7.86 9.00 -21.74
CA MET A 51 7.71 7.69 -22.37
C MET A 51 6.31 7.15 -22.13
N ALA A 52 5.84 7.18 -20.88
CA ALA A 52 4.53 6.67 -20.51
C ALA A 52 3.38 7.50 -21.11
N ALA A 53 3.60 8.79 -21.41
CA ALA A 53 2.64 9.65 -22.10
C ALA A 53 2.38 9.21 -23.55
N LYS A 54 3.35 8.55 -24.19
CA LYS A 54 3.26 8.03 -25.56
C LYS A 54 2.71 6.60 -25.61
N MET A 55 2.56 5.94 -24.46
CA MET A 55 2.07 4.57 -24.37
C MET A 55 0.54 4.51 -24.35
N PRO A 56 -0.06 3.45 -24.92
CA PRO A 56 -1.46 3.14 -24.71
C PRO A 56 -1.78 2.98 -23.21
N PRO A 57 -2.97 3.42 -22.74
CA PRO A 57 -3.36 3.32 -21.34
C PRO A 57 -3.22 1.91 -20.75
N GLN A 58 -3.52 0.86 -21.54
CA GLN A 58 -3.41 -0.52 -21.08
C GLN A 58 -1.96 -0.96 -20.82
N GLN A 59 -1.02 -0.53 -21.68
CA GLN A 59 0.39 -0.86 -21.49
C GLN A 59 0.97 -0.14 -20.28
N ARG A 60 0.62 1.15 -20.13
CA ARG A 60 0.99 1.95 -18.95
C ARG A 60 0.46 1.33 -17.66
N GLY A 61 -0.80 0.89 -17.67
CA GLY A 61 -1.42 0.21 -16.53
C GLY A 61 -0.71 -1.10 -16.17
N ARG A 62 -0.32 -1.91 -17.16
CA ARG A 62 0.42 -3.16 -16.92
C ARG A 62 1.78 -2.92 -16.26
N LEU A 63 2.56 -1.95 -16.75
CA LEU A 63 3.86 -1.62 -16.15
C LEU A 63 3.74 -1.22 -14.68
N LEU A 64 2.75 -0.37 -14.35
CA LEU A 64 2.52 0.03 -12.97
C LEU A 64 1.98 -1.12 -12.11
N GLN A 65 1.15 -2.00 -12.67
CA GLN A 65 0.63 -3.17 -11.97
C GLN A 65 1.74 -4.19 -11.66
N GLU A 66 2.66 -4.43 -12.58
CA GLU A 66 3.83 -5.29 -12.37
C GLU A 66 4.72 -4.69 -11.26
N LEU A 67 4.95 -3.38 -11.30
CA LEU A 67 5.71 -2.67 -10.27
C LEU A 67 5.02 -2.71 -8.90
N GLU A 68 3.69 -2.59 -8.85
CA GLU A 68 2.90 -2.78 -7.62
C GLU A 68 3.06 -4.20 -7.07
N GLN A 69 2.90 -5.22 -7.91
CA GLN A 69 2.97 -6.62 -7.48
C GLN A 69 4.34 -6.97 -6.92
N LEU A 70 5.40 -6.51 -7.58
CA LEU A 70 6.78 -6.73 -7.14
C LEU A 70 7.03 -6.10 -5.76
N ASN A 71 6.42 -4.94 -5.50
CA ASN A 71 6.67 -4.14 -4.29
C ASN A 71 5.53 -4.20 -3.27
N ARG A 72 4.59 -5.15 -3.39
CA ARG A 72 3.34 -5.12 -2.63
C ARG A 72 3.56 -5.12 -1.12
N LYS A 73 4.42 -6.01 -0.61
CA LYS A 73 4.74 -6.08 0.83
C LYS A 73 5.34 -4.76 1.34
N TRP A 74 6.20 -4.12 0.53
CA TRP A 74 6.81 -2.83 0.87
C TRP A 74 5.74 -1.72 0.92
N LEU A 75 4.86 -1.68 -0.08
CA LEU A 75 3.76 -0.70 -0.18
C LEU A 75 2.78 -0.83 0.99
N GLU A 76 2.36 -2.06 1.32
CA GLU A 76 1.46 -2.35 2.45
C GLU A 76 2.10 -1.92 3.78
N ARG A 77 3.39 -2.23 3.97
CA ARG A 77 4.14 -1.80 5.16
C ARG A 77 4.21 -0.27 5.26
N LYS A 78 4.57 0.42 4.18
CA LYS A 78 4.64 1.90 4.17
C LYS A 78 3.28 2.55 4.38
N ALA A 79 2.23 1.98 3.83
CA ALA A 79 0.87 2.46 4.04
C ALA A 79 0.46 2.33 5.51
N SER A 80 0.77 1.18 6.14
CA SER A 80 0.52 0.93 7.56
C SER A 80 1.32 1.90 8.45
N GLU A 81 2.62 2.05 8.20
CA GLU A 81 3.52 2.96 8.95
C GLU A 81 3.02 4.42 8.92
N LEU A 82 2.48 4.86 7.79
CA LEU A 82 1.97 6.23 7.60
C LEU A 82 0.49 6.40 7.99
N GLY A 83 -0.23 5.30 8.27
CA GLY A 83 -1.69 5.30 8.40
C GLY A 83 -2.38 5.82 7.14
N ALA A 84 -1.82 5.52 5.97
CA ALA A 84 -2.25 6.07 4.68
C ALA A 84 -3.34 5.20 4.01
N ARG A 85 -4.28 5.86 3.35
CA ARG A 85 -5.31 5.26 2.50
C ARG A 85 -4.92 5.14 1.05
N TRP A 86 -3.95 5.91 0.62
CA TRP A 86 -3.30 5.76 -0.66
C TRP A 86 -1.87 6.28 -0.56
N LEU A 87 -1.00 5.72 -1.39
CA LEU A 87 0.39 6.14 -1.54
C LEU A 87 0.62 6.54 -2.99
N LEU A 88 1.37 7.62 -3.18
CA LEU A 88 1.96 7.98 -4.46
C LEU A 88 3.46 7.77 -4.35
N VAL A 89 4.01 6.84 -5.15
CA VAL A 89 5.39 6.35 -5.02
C VAL A 89 6.16 6.53 -6.32
N ILE A 90 7.41 6.99 -6.21
CA ILE A 90 8.37 7.07 -7.31
C ILE A 90 9.69 6.47 -6.84
N ASP A 91 10.15 5.42 -7.52
CA ASP A 91 11.46 4.77 -7.30
C ASP A 91 11.73 4.45 -5.81
N GLY A 92 10.69 4.00 -5.09
CA GLY A 92 10.76 3.66 -3.66
C GLY A 92 10.63 4.85 -2.69
N GLU A 93 10.43 6.07 -3.19
CA GLU A 93 10.11 7.25 -2.38
C GLU A 93 8.59 7.46 -2.34
N VAL A 94 7.99 7.51 -1.13
CA VAL A 94 6.61 7.98 -0.97
C VAL A 94 6.60 9.50 -1.13
N VAL A 95 6.24 9.99 -2.32
CA VAL A 95 6.23 11.42 -2.62
C VAL A 95 5.00 12.13 -2.05
N ARG A 96 3.86 11.43 -1.97
CA ARG A 96 2.60 11.88 -1.36
C ARG A 96 1.81 10.69 -0.81
N PHE A 97 0.96 10.97 0.17
CA PHE A 97 0.00 10.03 0.71
C PHE A 97 -1.20 10.80 1.26
N GLY A 98 -2.35 10.15 1.34
CA GLY A 98 -3.56 10.70 1.97
C GLY A 98 -4.09 9.76 3.04
N LYS A 99 -4.81 10.31 4.02
CA LYS A 99 -5.45 9.53 5.09
C LYS A 99 -6.91 9.27 4.81
N SER A 100 -7.46 9.93 3.80
CA SER A 100 -8.80 9.76 3.29
C SER A 100 -8.78 9.59 1.77
N PRO A 101 -9.73 8.83 1.17
CA PRO A 101 -9.98 8.86 -0.27
C PRO A 101 -10.31 10.25 -0.81
N ALA A 102 -10.84 11.14 0.03
CA ALA A 102 -11.17 12.52 -0.35
C ALA A 102 -9.92 13.41 -0.51
N ASP A 103 -8.76 12.99 0.01
CA ASP A 103 -7.52 13.76 -0.08
C ASP A 103 -6.80 13.58 -1.42
N ILE A 104 -7.45 12.97 -2.42
CA ILE A 104 -6.83 12.64 -3.70
C ILE A 104 -6.37 13.91 -4.42
N LEU A 105 -5.22 13.81 -5.08
CA LEU A 105 -4.63 14.92 -5.81
C LEU A 105 -5.49 15.27 -7.02
N SER A 106 -5.58 16.57 -7.32
CA SER A 106 -6.11 17.05 -8.59
C SER A 106 -5.20 16.63 -9.76
N ASP A 107 -5.75 16.62 -10.98
CA ASP A 107 -5.00 16.30 -12.19
C ASP A 107 -3.79 17.24 -12.37
N GLU A 108 -3.96 18.53 -12.03
CA GLU A 108 -2.90 19.54 -12.11
C GLU A 108 -1.76 19.26 -11.13
N GLU A 109 -2.08 18.88 -9.89
CA GLU A 109 -1.07 18.51 -8.89
C GLU A 109 -0.34 17.23 -9.29
N MET A 110 -1.06 16.25 -9.84
CA MET A 110 -0.49 15.01 -10.34
C MET A 110 0.49 15.28 -11.48
N GLU A 111 0.08 16.10 -12.45
CA GLU A 111 0.92 16.47 -13.58
C GLU A 111 2.16 17.27 -13.15
N ALA A 112 2.02 18.17 -12.18
CA ALA A 112 3.13 18.91 -11.61
C ALA A 112 4.18 17.98 -10.96
N ILE A 113 3.74 16.94 -10.23
CA ILE A 113 4.63 15.93 -9.66
C ILE A 113 5.35 15.15 -10.76
N CYS A 114 4.61 14.68 -11.76
CA CYS A 114 5.15 13.95 -12.91
C CYS A 114 6.22 14.76 -13.65
N ARG A 115 5.95 16.03 -13.97
CA ARG A 115 6.89 16.91 -14.67
C ARG A 115 8.12 17.21 -13.81
N LYS A 116 7.94 17.47 -12.51
CA LYS A 116 9.04 17.77 -11.58
C LYS A 116 9.98 16.58 -11.39
N ARG A 117 9.44 15.36 -11.31
CA ARG A 117 10.21 14.13 -11.05
C ARG A 117 10.64 13.40 -12.33
N GLY A 118 10.05 13.74 -13.47
CA GLY A 118 10.33 13.12 -14.77
C GLY A 118 9.85 11.66 -14.89
N LYS A 119 9.08 11.17 -13.93
CA LYS A 119 8.67 9.78 -13.78
C LYS A 119 7.15 9.71 -13.56
N LEU A 120 6.51 8.67 -14.07
CA LEU A 120 5.11 8.41 -13.81
C LEU A 120 4.98 7.70 -12.44
N PRO A 121 4.33 8.31 -11.45
CA PRO A 121 4.18 7.71 -10.14
C PRO A 121 3.27 6.48 -10.14
N LEU A 122 3.53 5.57 -9.20
CA LEU A 122 2.65 4.48 -8.86
C LEU A 122 1.65 4.96 -7.80
N LEU A 123 0.36 4.89 -8.11
CA LEU A 123 -0.71 5.13 -7.15
C LEU A 123 -1.16 3.79 -6.56
N PHE A 124 -0.94 3.60 -5.26
CA PHE A 124 -1.27 2.38 -4.54
C PHE A 124 -2.40 2.61 -3.54
N PHE A 125 -3.40 1.73 -3.53
CA PHE A 125 -4.45 1.67 -2.51
C PHE A 125 -4.34 0.34 -1.74
N PRO A 126 -3.98 0.35 -0.44
CA PRO A 126 -3.85 -0.87 0.37
C PRO A 126 -5.18 -1.62 0.50
N LEU A 127 -6.29 -0.88 0.53
CA LEU A 127 -7.64 -1.45 0.53
C LEU A 127 -8.19 -1.31 -0.88
N ARG A 128 -8.40 -2.45 -1.56
CA ARG A 128 -9.18 -2.45 -2.80
C ARG A 128 -10.66 -2.28 -2.45
N PRO A 129 -11.44 -1.58 -3.30
CA PRO A 129 -12.89 -1.59 -3.17
C PRO A 129 -13.39 -3.03 -3.19
N VAL A 130 -14.23 -3.40 -2.23
CA VAL A 130 -14.88 -4.71 -2.14
C VAL A 130 -16.13 -4.73 -3.01
N GLU A 131 -16.72 -3.56 -3.25
CA GLU A 131 -17.90 -3.39 -4.09
C GLU A 131 -17.82 -2.07 -4.85
N GLU A 132 -18.11 -2.14 -6.15
CA GLU A 132 -18.31 -0.98 -7.02
C GLU A 132 -19.77 -0.98 -7.49
N THR A 133 -20.59 -0.08 -6.96
CA THR A 133 -22.00 0.01 -7.35
C THR A 133 -22.24 1.27 -8.18
N VAL A 134 -22.79 1.12 -9.38
CA VAL A 134 -23.29 2.27 -10.15
C VAL A 134 -24.58 2.76 -9.51
N ARG A 135 -24.61 4.05 -9.16
CA ARG A 135 -25.80 4.73 -8.65
C ARG A 135 -26.06 5.99 -9.46
N TRP A 136 -27.27 6.52 -9.35
CA TRP A 136 -27.64 7.80 -9.95
C TRP A 136 -27.68 8.85 -8.86
N HIS A 137 -26.85 9.88 -8.96
CA HIS A 137 -26.89 11.01 -8.02
C HIS A 137 -27.89 12.03 -8.53
N ALA A 138 -28.97 12.25 -7.78
CA ALA A 138 -29.95 13.28 -8.10
C ALA A 138 -29.29 14.66 -8.08
N THR A 139 -29.58 15.48 -9.09
CA THR A 139 -29.15 16.88 -9.14
C THR A 139 -30.18 17.79 -8.46
N GLN A 140 -29.96 19.10 -8.53
CA GLN A 140 -30.95 20.09 -8.12
C GLN A 140 -32.21 20.10 -9.01
N TYR A 141 -32.21 19.43 -10.17
CA TYR A 141 -33.36 19.34 -11.05
C TYR A 141 -34.05 17.98 -10.90
N ALA A 142 -35.39 17.99 -10.79
CA ALA A 142 -36.20 16.84 -10.38
C ALA A 142 -36.10 15.59 -11.29
N ASN A 143 -35.62 15.73 -12.52
CA ASN A 143 -35.50 14.65 -13.50
C ASN A 143 -34.08 14.52 -14.07
N ASP A 144 -33.09 15.05 -13.36
CA ASP A 144 -31.70 15.03 -13.80
C ASP A 144 -30.84 14.35 -12.74
N ALA A 145 -30.07 13.37 -13.19
CA ALA A 145 -29.13 12.63 -12.39
C ALA A 145 -27.98 12.20 -13.29
N TYR A 146 -26.76 12.25 -12.76
CA TYR A 146 -25.60 11.70 -13.44
C TYR A 146 -25.16 10.40 -12.76
N PRO A 147 -24.56 9.47 -13.51
CA PRO A 147 -24.09 8.21 -12.95
C PRO A 147 -22.86 8.46 -12.08
N ILE A 148 -22.87 7.86 -10.89
CA ILE A 148 -21.75 7.82 -9.96
C ILE A 148 -21.37 6.37 -9.70
N ILE A 149 -20.09 6.14 -9.42
CA ILE A 149 -19.60 4.87 -8.89
C ILE A 149 -19.39 5.07 -7.41
N THR A 150 -20.06 4.24 -6.61
CA THR A 150 -19.81 4.14 -5.17
C THR A 150 -18.77 3.05 -4.95
N LEU A 151 -17.64 3.40 -4.32
CA LEU A 151 -16.58 2.46 -3.95
C LEU A 151 -16.71 2.16 -2.45
N ASN A 152 -17.08 0.94 -2.11
CA ASN A 152 -17.13 0.48 -0.72
C ASN A 152 -15.87 -0.30 -0.39
N PHE A 153 -15.18 0.10 0.69
CA PHE A 153 -13.98 -0.56 1.16
C PHE A 153 -14.29 -1.54 2.31
N ALA A 154 -13.41 -2.51 2.54
CA ALA A 154 -13.60 -3.56 3.55
C ALA A 154 -13.78 -3.03 4.98
N ASP A 155 -13.25 -1.83 5.24
CA ASP A 155 -13.35 -1.13 6.50
C ASP A 155 -14.61 -0.27 6.64
N LYS A 156 -15.58 -0.42 5.72
CA LYS A 156 -16.85 0.32 5.66
C LYS A 156 -16.71 1.81 5.31
N THR A 157 -15.54 2.26 4.87
CA THR A 157 -15.41 3.58 4.25
C THR A 157 -16.06 3.55 2.87
N THR A 158 -16.74 4.63 2.50
CA THR A 158 -17.34 4.80 1.17
C THR A 158 -16.72 6.01 0.49
N ALA A 159 -16.27 5.84 -0.76
CA ALA A 159 -15.88 6.93 -1.64
C ALA A 159 -16.83 7.02 -2.83
N VAL A 160 -16.99 8.22 -3.37
CA VAL A 160 -17.81 8.47 -4.57
C VAL A 160 -16.90 8.94 -5.68
N ALA A 161 -16.92 8.22 -6.80
CA ALA A 161 -16.24 8.61 -8.02
C ALA A 161 -17.29 9.03 -9.07
N TRP A 162 -17.02 10.14 -9.75
CA TRP A 162 -17.85 10.64 -10.84
C TRP A 162 -17.39 10.00 -12.15
N LEU A 163 -18.31 9.42 -12.91
CA LEU A 163 -18.03 8.97 -14.27
C LEU A 163 -18.00 10.20 -15.18
N ARG A 164 -16.82 10.58 -15.69
CA ARG A 164 -16.64 11.59 -16.73
C ARG A 164 -16.52 10.94 -18.10
#